data_AF-A0A5K1FRV6-F1
#
_entry.id   AF-A0A5K1FRV6-F1
#
_cell.length_a   1.000
_cell.length_b   1.000
_cell.length_c   1.000
_cell.angle_alpha   90.00
_cell.angle_beta   90.00
_cell.angle_gamma   90.00
#
_symmetry.space_group_name_H-M   'P 1'
#
loop_
_entity.id
_entity.type
_entity.pdbx_description
1 polymer ?
#
loop_
_entity_poly.entity_id
_entity_poly.type
_entity_poly.pdbx_seq_one_letter_code
_entity_poly.pdbx_strand_id
1 'polypeptide(L)'
;EAYDQVKEMCIFLLNGLSLPPDKALAVYIQSPGSDFQYCGAVYAGCPSTVLPLSWPEPGGQGHLTSDATPLTAKIGISVMELAMLPALNGGQQRRIEQLAMKVGENLFNFMQSFCSAEGNRLVVPMDILDRWFKKFQERAKRDPEYLKSFAL
;
A
#
# COMPACT_ATOMS: atom_id res chain seq x y z
N GLU A 1 -28.00 -3.16 -3.22
CA GLU A 1 -26.91 -4.10 -2.92
C GLU A 1 -26.65 -4.06 -1.42
N ALA A 2 -26.32 -5.18 -0.79
CA ALA A 2 -26.01 -5.18 0.64
C ALA A 2 -24.64 -4.53 0.85
N TYR A 3 -24.47 -3.72 1.91
CA TYR A 3 -23.25 -2.92 2.08
C TYR A 3 -21.98 -3.79 2.18
N ASP A 4 -22.10 -4.98 2.79
CA ASP A 4 -21.04 -5.96 3.00
C ASP A 4 -20.56 -6.62 1.71
N GLN A 5 -21.31 -6.47 0.60
CA GLN A 5 -20.89 -6.91 -0.73
C GLN A 5 -19.91 -5.92 -1.39
N VAL A 6 -19.87 -4.65 -0.94
CA VAL A 6 -18.92 -3.65 -1.43
C VAL A 6 -17.55 -3.92 -0.81
N LYS A 7 -16.62 -4.49 -1.60
CA LYS A 7 -15.29 -4.88 -1.09
C LYS A 7 -14.22 -3.82 -1.25
N GLU A 8 -14.40 -2.88 -2.18
CA GLU A 8 -13.40 -1.87 -2.52
C GLU A 8 -14.07 -0.53 -2.83
N MET A 9 -13.37 0.56 -2.53
CA MET A 9 -13.78 1.91 -2.89
C MET A 9 -12.62 2.67 -3.50
N CYS A 10 -12.85 3.30 -4.65
CA CYS A 10 -11.93 4.28 -5.21
C CYS A 10 -12.23 5.66 -4.65
N ILE A 11 -11.21 6.37 -4.16
CA ILE A 11 -11.30 7.77 -3.74
C ILE A 11 -10.19 8.57 -4.41
N PHE A 12 -10.51 9.79 -4.82
CA PHE A 12 -9.57 10.69 -5.48
C PHE A 12 -9.90 12.15 -5.22
N LEU A 13 -8.87 13.00 -5.24
CA LEU A 13 -8.98 14.45 -5.21
C LEU A 13 -9.30 14.96 -6.61
N LEU A 14 -10.31 15.82 -6.73
CA LEU A 14 -10.68 16.44 -8.01
C LEU A 14 -9.65 17.51 -8.41
N ASN A 15 -9.39 17.60 -9.71
CA ASN A 15 -8.47 18.59 -10.28
C ASN A 15 -8.87 20.01 -9.84
N GLY A 16 -7.93 20.72 -9.20
CA GLY A 16 -8.13 22.10 -8.73
C GLY A 16 -8.40 22.25 -7.22
N LEU A 17 -8.67 21.15 -6.51
CA LEU A 17 -8.77 21.14 -5.04
C LEU A 17 -7.49 20.52 -4.45
N SER A 18 -6.48 21.34 -4.17
CA SER A 18 -5.28 20.89 -3.47
C SER A 18 -5.50 20.96 -1.95
N LEU A 19 -5.37 19.83 -1.27
CA LEU A 19 -5.14 19.85 0.17
C LEU A 19 -3.84 20.61 0.46
N PRO A 20 -3.75 21.32 1.61
CA PRO A 20 -2.46 21.83 2.07
C PRO A 20 -1.41 20.70 2.12
N PRO A 21 -0.10 21.00 1.91
CA PRO A 21 0.93 19.98 1.75
C PRO A 21 1.10 19.03 2.96
N ASP A 22 0.77 19.52 4.15
CA ASP A 22 0.81 18.83 5.44
C ASP A 22 -0.52 18.15 5.81
N LYS A 23 -1.54 18.25 4.95
CA LYS A 23 -2.87 17.68 5.20
C LYS A 23 -3.14 16.46 4.35
N ALA A 24 -4.01 15.63 4.88
CA ALA A 24 -4.55 14.45 4.22
C ALA A 24 -6.05 14.36 4.44
N LEU A 25 -6.73 13.71 3.51
CA LEU A 25 -8.13 13.35 3.62
C LEU A 25 -8.20 11.91 4.09
N ALA A 26 -8.42 11.74 5.39
CA ALA A 26 -8.58 10.45 6.05
C ALA A 26 -9.97 9.89 5.80
N VAL A 27 -10.02 8.59 5.52
CA VAL A 27 -11.23 7.84 5.20
C VAL A 27 -11.47 6.84 6.32
N TYR A 28 -12.72 6.76 6.75
CA TYR A 28 -13.21 5.85 7.77
C TYR A 28 -14.41 5.06 7.25
N ILE A 29 -14.61 3.86 7.79
CA ILE A 29 -15.75 3.00 7.50
C ILE A 29 -16.52 2.70 8.78
N GLN A 30 -17.85 2.58 8.66
CA GLN A 30 -18.74 2.21 9.75
C GLN A 30 -19.78 1.21 9.24
N SER A 31 -19.88 0.06 9.89
CA SER A 31 -21.01 -0.85 9.74
C SER A 31 -22.17 -0.39 10.65
N PRO A 32 -23.42 -0.78 10.38
CA PRO A 32 -24.55 -0.38 11.22
C PRO A 32 -24.29 -0.64 12.71
N GLY A 33 -24.36 0.42 13.51
CA GLY A 33 -24.16 0.36 14.96
C GLY A 33 -22.71 0.19 15.45
N SER A 34 -21.72 0.06 14.56
CA SER A 34 -20.30 0.02 14.94
C SER A 34 -19.73 1.43 15.15
N ASP A 35 -18.53 1.52 15.73
CA ASP A 35 -17.71 2.73 15.65
C ASP A 35 -17.09 2.91 14.25
N PHE A 36 -16.63 4.13 13.96
CA PHE A 36 -15.85 4.41 12.76
C PHE A 36 -14.43 3.85 12.89
N GLN A 37 -13.97 3.17 11.84
CA GLN A 37 -12.61 2.64 11.77
C GLN A 37 -11.86 3.24 10.59
N TYR A 38 -10.60 3.63 10.80
CA TYR A 38 -9.76 4.20 9.76
C TYR A 38 -9.45 3.14 8.68
N CYS A 39 -9.62 3.50 7.41
CA CYS A 39 -9.38 2.59 6.29
C CYS A 39 -8.32 3.08 5.30
N GLY A 40 -7.95 4.36 5.32
CA GLY A 40 -6.91 4.90 4.46
C GLY A 40 -7.00 6.41 4.30
N ALA A 41 -6.22 6.97 3.38
CA ALA A 41 -6.23 8.40 3.09
C ALA A 41 -5.69 8.72 1.69
N VAL A 42 -6.08 9.90 1.17
CA VAL A 42 -5.47 10.54 0.01
C VAL A 42 -4.86 11.88 0.39
N TYR A 43 -3.80 12.27 -0.31
CA TYR A 43 -3.05 13.51 -0.05
C TYR A 43 -2.32 13.94 -1.32
N ALA A 44 -1.63 15.08 -1.31
CA ALA A 44 -0.99 15.62 -2.52
C ALA A 44 -0.02 14.63 -3.22
N GLY A 45 0.70 13.80 -2.46
CA GLY A 45 1.62 12.80 -3.00
C GLY A 45 0.97 11.46 -3.38
N CYS A 46 -0.32 11.27 -3.06
CA CYS A 46 -1.12 10.12 -3.44
C CYS A 46 -2.58 10.59 -3.61
N PRO A 47 -2.88 11.27 -4.74
CA PRO A 47 -4.14 11.99 -4.92
C PRO A 47 -5.33 11.06 -5.18
N SER A 48 -5.08 9.78 -5.46
CA SER A 48 -6.11 8.75 -5.64
C SER A 48 -5.63 7.42 -5.10
N THR A 49 -6.54 6.60 -4.58
CA THR A 49 -6.26 5.22 -4.18
C THR A 49 -7.51 4.37 -4.22
N VAL A 50 -7.33 3.06 -4.41
CA VAL A 50 -8.37 2.06 -4.14
C VAL A 50 -8.16 1.54 -2.72
N LEU A 51 -9.22 1.59 -1.91
CA LEU A 51 -9.22 1.15 -0.52
C LEU A 51 -10.01 -0.14 -0.39
N PRO A 52 -9.41 -1.23 0.12
CA PRO A 52 -10.18 -2.39 0.53
C PRO A 52 -11.06 -2.03 1.74
N LEU A 53 -12.33 -2.43 1.71
CA LEU A 53 -13.32 -2.15 2.75
C LEU A 53 -13.49 -3.38 3.64
N SER A 54 -12.70 -3.43 4.70
CA SER A 54 -12.86 -4.42 5.77
C SER A 54 -13.93 -3.94 6.76
N TRP A 55 -15.20 -4.09 6.37
CA TRP A 55 -16.34 -3.66 7.19
C TRP A 55 -16.25 -4.23 8.61
N PRO A 56 -16.34 -3.41 9.66
CA PRO A 56 -16.32 -3.89 11.03
C PRO A 56 -17.56 -4.71 11.35
N GLU A 57 -17.50 -5.52 12.40
CA GLU A 57 -18.68 -6.21 12.92
C GLU A 57 -19.74 -5.18 13.34
N PRO A 58 -21.01 -5.34 12.93
CA PRO A 58 -22.10 -4.48 13.37
C PRO A 58 -22.20 -4.46 14.90
N GLY A 59 -22.25 -3.25 15.49
CA GLY A 59 -22.34 -3.08 16.93
C GLY A 59 -23.79 -3.09 17.42
N GLY A 60 -24.05 -3.82 18.51
CA GLY A 60 -25.34 -3.84 19.21
C GLY A 60 -25.88 -5.25 19.44
N GLN A 61 -25.86 -5.71 20.69
CA GLN A 61 -26.73 -6.80 21.16
C GLN A 61 -28.16 -6.28 21.25
N GLY A 62 -28.91 -6.30 20.15
CA GLY A 62 -30.27 -5.77 20.17
C GLY A 62 -30.88 -5.74 18.79
N HIS A 63 -31.47 -6.87 18.42
CA HIS A 63 -32.71 -6.96 17.65
C HIS A 63 -33.01 -5.74 16.77
N LEU A 64 -32.51 -5.76 15.52
CA LEU A 64 -33.19 -5.04 14.45
C LEU A 64 -34.49 -5.81 14.21
N THR A 65 -35.53 -5.43 14.96
CA THR A 65 -36.90 -5.83 14.70
C THR A 65 -37.16 -5.69 13.21
N SER A 66 -37.64 -6.78 12.63
CA SER A 66 -38.44 -6.80 11.41
C SER A 66 -39.34 -5.57 11.31
N ASP A 67 -38.88 -4.49 10.67
CA ASP A 67 -39.64 -3.70 9.70
C ASP A 67 -38.85 -2.48 9.18
N ALA A 68 -38.69 -2.44 7.86
CA ALA A 68 -38.69 -1.27 6.97
C ALA A 68 -37.50 -0.30 6.85
N THR A 69 -36.31 -0.52 7.44
CA THR A 69 -35.11 0.30 7.08
C THR A 69 -33.93 -0.53 6.60
N PRO A 70 -33.39 -0.29 5.38
CA PRO A 70 -32.21 -1.00 4.91
C PRO A 70 -30.99 -0.61 5.75
N LEU A 71 -30.31 -1.63 6.26
CA LEU A 71 -29.04 -1.49 6.97
C LEU A 71 -28.04 -0.74 6.09
N THR A 72 -27.61 0.44 6.55
CA THR A 72 -26.75 1.34 5.79
C THR A 72 -25.43 1.52 6.50
N ALA A 73 -24.34 1.16 5.83
CA ALA A 73 -22.98 1.50 6.24
C ALA A 73 -22.64 2.95 5.87
N LYS A 74 -21.61 3.52 6.51
CA LYS A 74 -21.19 4.90 6.26
C LYS A 74 -19.70 4.99 5.95
N ILE A 75 -19.37 5.91 5.06
CA ILE A 75 -18.00 6.36 4.81
C ILE A 75 -17.82 7.71 5.50
N GLY A 76 -16.87 7.79 6.43
CA GLY A 76 -16.48 9.01 7.11
C GLY A 76 -15.27 9.63 6.42
N ILE A 77 -15.26 10.96 6.28
CA ILE A 77 -14.15 11.70 5.69
C ILE A 77 -13.74 12.82 6.64
N SER A 78 -12.45 12.95 6.91
CA SER A 78 -11.90 14.02 7.75
C SER A 78 -10.60 14.56 7.18
N VAL A 79 -10.40 15.88 7.29
CA VAL A 79 -9.12 16.51 6.98
C VAL A 79 -8.25 16.47 8.23
N MET A 80 -7.07 15.84 8.12
CA MET A 80 -6.16 15.64 9.24
C MET A 80 -4.73 16.03 8.88
N GLU A 81 -3.89 16.21 9.91
CA GLU A 81 -2.44 16.29 9.74
C GLU A 81 -1.92 14.97 9.16
N LEU A 82 -1.18 15.03 8.05
CA LEU A 82 -0.61 13.86 7.38
C LEU A 82 0.28 13.05 8.33
N ALA A 83 0.98 13.72 9.25
CA ALA A 83 1.86 13.10 10.24
C ALA A 83 1.11 12.33 11.35
N MET A 84 -0.18 12.59 11.55
CA MET A 84 -1.00 11.93 12.59
C MET A 84 -1.71 10.68 12.07
N LEU A 85 -1.71 10.46 10.75
CA LEU A 85 -2.39 9.32 10.17
C LEU A 85 -1.66 8.01 10.50
N PRO A 86 -2.39 6.93 10.83
CA PRO A 86 -1.82 5.59 10.90
C PRO A 86 -1.09 5.32 9.58
N ALA A 87 0.11 4.75 9.67
CA ALA A 87 1.04 4.56 8.56
C ALA A 87 0.28 4.23 7.26
N LEU A 88 0.15 5.22 6.37
CA LEU A 88 -0.78 5.16 5.26
C LEU A 88 -0.53 3.89 4.42
N ASN A 89 -1.59 3.25 3.93
CA ASN A 89 -1.49 2.15 2.96
C ASN A 89 -0.69 2.57 1.69
N GLY A 90 -0.69 3.87 1.34
CA GLY A 90 0.21 4.42 0.30
C GLY A 90 1.71 4.35 0.64
N GLY A 91 2.06 4.29 1.93
CA GLY A 91 3.41 3.98 2.38
C GLY A 91 3.79 2.53 2.11
N GLN A 92 2.85 1.59 2.17
CA GLN A 92 3.11 0.19 1.82
C GLN A 92 3.34 0.04 0.31
N GLN A 93 2.55 0.70 -0.53
CA GLN A 93 2.75 0.70 -1.98
C GLN A 93 4.09 1.33 -2.36
N ARG A 94 4.43 2.50 -1.80
CA ARG A 94 5.75 3.13 -1.99
C ARG A 94 6.90 2.25 -1.48
N ARG A 95 6.73 1.54 -0.36
CA ARG A 95 7.73 0.59 0.15
C ARG A 95 7.92 -0.61 -0.78
N ILE A 96 6.83 -1.13 -1.37
CA ILE A 96 6.90 -2.21 -2.36
C ILE A 96 7.59 -1.72 -3.64
N GLU A 97 7.30 -0.51 -4.09
CA GLU A 97 7.98 0.13 -5.22
C GLU A 97 9.48 0.33 -4.95
N GLN A 98 9.83 0.89 -3.79
CA GLN A 98 11.22 1.07 -3.36
C GLN A 98 11.97 -0.26 -3.24
N LEU A 99 11.31 -1.28 -2.69
CA LEU A 99 11.81 -2.65 -2.61
C LEU A 99 12.13 -3.19 -4.01
N ALA A 100 11.19 -3.08 -4.95
CA ALA A 100 11.38 -3.54 -6.32
C ALA A 100 12.56 -2.81 -7.01
N MET A 101 12.65 -1.49 -6.84
CA MET A 101 13.75 -0.69 -7.38
C MET A 101 15.11 -1.10 -6.81
N LYS A 102 15.22 -1.30 -5.49
CA LYS A 102 16.47 -1.74 -4.86
C LYS A 102 16.86 -3.17 -5.24
N VAL A 103 15.89 -4.06 -5.48
CA VAL A 103 16.17 -5.40 -6.02
C VAL A 103 16.75 -5.30 -7.43
N GLY A 104 16.18 -4.44 -8.29
CA GLY A 104 16.71 -4.16 -9.62
C GLY A 104 18.13 -3.58 -9.59
N GLU A 105 18.38 -2.62 -8.71
CA GLU A 105 19.71 -2.02 -8.51
C GLU A 105 20.74 -3.05 -8.01
N ASN A 106 20.33 -3.92 -7.07
CA ASN A 106 21.19 -4.99 -6.59
C ASN A 106 21.60 -5.96 -7.70
N LEU A 107 20.64 -6.34 -8.56
CA LEU A 107 20.91 -7.16 -9.74
C LEU A 107 21.86 -6.45 -10.69
N PHE A 108 21.61 -5.18 -11.00
CA PHE A 108 22.45 -4.40 -11.89
C PHE A 108 23.90 -4.29 -11.38
N ASN A 109 24.09 -3.95 -10.11
CA ASN A 109 25.40 -3.88 -9.46
C ASN A 109 26.12 -5.24 -9.47
N PHE A 110 25.37 -6.34 -9.30
CA PHE A 110 25.92 -7.67 -9.44
C PHE A 110 26.40 -7.92 -10.88
N MET A 111 25.58 -7.63 -11.89
CA MET A 111 25.96 -7.81 -13.30
C MET A 111 27.19 -6.97 -13.67
N GLN A 112 27.27 -5.72 -13.19
CA GLN A 112 28.43 -4.86 -13.41
C GLN A 112 29.73 -5.44 -12.84
N SER A 113 29.67 -6.18 -11.73
CA SER A 113 30.87 -6.81 -11.14
C SER A 113 31.50 -7.91 -12.00
N PHE A 114 30.77 -8.45 -12.99
CA PHE A 114 31.27 -9.43 -13.95
C PHE A 114 31.57 -8.83 -15.33
N CYS A 115 31.42 -7.51 -15.48
CA CYS A 115 31.58 -6.84 -16.76
C CYS A 115 33.04 -6.48 -17.02
N SER A 116 33.55 -6.82 -18.21
CA SER A 116 34.64 -6.07 -18.85
C SER A 116 33.99 -5.00 -19.74
N ALA A 117 34.29 -3.72 -19.48
CA ALA A 117 33.67 -2.62 -20.20
C ALA A 117 34.18 -2.57 -21.65
N GLU A 118 33.38 -3.07 -22.60
CA GLU A 118 33.60 -2.89 -24.03
C GLU A 118 32.61 -1.86 -24.58
N GLY A 119 32.99 -0.58 -24.51
CA GLY A 119 32.17 0.53 -25.01
C GLY A 119 30.84 0.69 -24.25
N ASN A 120 29.71 0.72 -24.97
CA ASN A 120 28.36 0.94 -24.42
C ASN A 120 27.56 -0.35 -24.22
N ARG A 121 28.20 -1.51 -24.08
CA ARG A 121 27.52 -2.81 -23.91
C ARG A 121 27.95 -3.48 -22.61
N LEU A 122 26.96 -4.01 -21.90
CA LEU A 122 27.17 -4.88 -20.74
C LEU A 122 27.28 -6.32 -21.24
N VAL A 123 28.51 -6.83 -21.32
CA VAL A 123 28.77 -8.23 -21.67
C VAL A 123 28.85 -9.04 -20.39
N VAL A 124 27.96 -10.02 -20.24
CA VAL A 124 27.85 -10.88 -19.07
C VAL A 124 27.72 -12.34 -19.49
N PRO A 125 28.19 -13.29 -18.67
CA PRO A 125 27.94 -14.71 -18.89
C PRO A 125 26.44 -15.02 -19.01
N MET A 126 26.08 -16.00 -19.84
CA MET A 126 24.67 -16.37 -20.05
C MET A 126 23.97 -16.86 -18.77
N ASP A 127 24.74 -17.36 -17.80
CA ASP A 127 24.25 -17.88 -16.52
C ASP A 127 24.26 -16.82 -15.39
N ILE A 128 24.47 -15.53 -15.72
CA ILE A 128 24.61 -14.46 -14.72
C ILE A 128 23.38 -14.30 -13.82
N LEU A 129 22.18 -14.46 -14.37
CA LEU A 129 20.93 -14.34 -13.63
C LEU A 129 20.77 -15.49 -12.63
N ASP A 130 21.11 -16.72 -13.02
CA ASP A 130 21.07 -17.88 -12.13
C ASP A 130 22.06 -17.74 -10.97
N ARG A 131 23.27 -17.25 -11.27
CA ARG A 131 24.30 -16.97 -10.26
C ARG A 131 23.84 -15.90 -9.27
N TRP A 132 23.27 -14.80 -9.76
CA TRP A 132 22.72 -13.75 -8.93
C TRP A 132 21.60 -14.30 -8.04
N PHE A 133 20.63 -14.99 -8.65
CA PHE A 133 19.45 -15.49 -7.95
C PHE A 133 19.82 -16.48 -6.85
N LYS A 134 20.74 -17.42 -7.13
CA LYS A 134 21.26 -18.35 -6.12
C LYS A 134 21.92 -17.61 -4.96
N LYS A 135 22.80 -16.63 -5.24
CA LYS A 135 23.45 -15.81 -4.21
C LYS A 135 22.43 -15.02 -3.38
N PHE A 136 21.43 -14.44 -4.03
CA PHE A 136 20.37 -13.68 -3.38
C PHE A 136 19.55 -14.56 -2.44
N GLN A 137 19.11 -15.74 -2.91
CA GLN A 137 18.36 -16.71 -2.10
C GLN A 137 19.17 -17.23 -0.91
N GLU A 138 20.43 -17.61 -1.11
CA GLU A 138 21.29 -18.10 -0.03
C GLU A 138 21.48 -17.03 1.05
N ARG A 139 21.65 -15.76 0.65
CA ARG A 139 21.79 -14.65 1.60
C ARG A 139 20.48 -14.36 2.34
N ALA A 140 19.35 -14.34 1.63
CA ALA A 140 18.02 -14.16 2.24
C ALA A 140 17.65 -15.27 3.24
N LYS A 141 18.12 -16.51 3.01
CA LYS A 141 17.92 -17.62 3.96
C LYS A 141 18.79 -17.52 5.21
N ARG A 142 20.03 -17.03 5.06
CA ARG A 142 21.01 -16.94 6.15
C ARG A 142 20.83 -15.71 7.03
N ASP A 143 20.33 -14.63 6.46
CA ASP A 143 20.14 -13.35 7.14
C ASP A 143 18.67 -12.90 7.00
N PRO A 144 17.84 -13.08 8.07
CA PRO A 144 16.44 -12.66 8.08
C PRO A 144 16.24 -11.14 7.90
N GLU A 145 17.27 -10.33 8.18
CA GLU A 145 17.22 -8.87 8.02
C GLU A 145 17.63 -8.43 6.61
N TYR A 146 18.23 -9.32 5.81
CA TYR A 146 18.70 -8.99 4.47
C TYR A 146 17.59 -8.42 3.59
N LEU A 147 16.41 -9.06 3.57
CA LEU A 147 15.26 -8.57 2.78
C LEU A 147 14.70 -7.25 3.31
N LYS A 148 14.78 -7.03 4.62
CA LYS A 148 14.32 -5.77 5.23
C LYS A 148 15.20 -4.59 4.85
N SER A 149 16.50 -4.80 4.58
CA SER A 149 17.39 -3.74 4.06
C SER A 149 16.92 -3.13 2.73
N PHE A 150 16.13 -3.88 1.95
CA PHE A 150 15.53 -3.37 0.72
C PHE A 150 14.25 -2.55 0.95
N ALA A 151 13.64 -2.64 2.14
CA ALA A 151 12.42 -1.94 2.50
C ALA A 151 12.63 -0.68 3.36
N LEU A 152 13.87 -0.43 3.81
CA LEU A 152 14.28 0.70 4.65
C LEU A 152 14.73 1.93 3.86
#